data_AF-A0A7X4AS27-F1
#
_entry.id   AF-A0A7X4AS27-F1
#
_cell.length_a   1.000
_cell.length_b   1.000
_cell.length_c   1.000
_cell.angle_alpha   90.00
_cell.angle_beta   90.00
_cell.angle_gamma   90.00
#
_symmetry.space_group_name_H-M   'P 1'
#
loop_
_entity.id
_entity.type
_entity.pdbx_description
1 polymer ?
#
loop_
_entity_poly.entity_id
_entity_poly.type
_entity_poly.pdbx_seq_one_letter_code
_entity_poly.pdbx_strand_id
1 'polypeptide(L)'
;MKKERRNHLIAIGFFIVSVIFLYVEGIPLLPAIITQNAVLLKGIALVLLSIAAILGGTTFENRQRIAIISGIGLVIGLGFLYLPIPSILRGSAFHILFACAIAFGMTTTAKRIAAIGSALLMCIGIVFLYQPFFSSLGGTALYLLLPAIIVFSIVFSQQTLCERLSIGLIALGLIALCQPFFILFYQTGFQLLLAGLTGFIVAAHR
;
A
#
# COMPACT_ATOMS: atom_id res chain seq x y z
N MET A 1 -24.38 -3.05 -18.74
CA MET A 1 -24.48 -4.53 -18.72
C MET A 1 -23.26 -5.31 -19.23
N LYS A 2 -22.95 -5.45 -20.54
CA LYS A 2 -21.80 -6.29 -20.99
C LYS A 2 -20.43 -5.79 -20.47
N LYS A 3 -20.22 -4.46 -20.42
CA LYS A 3 -18.96 -3.85 -19.98
C LYS A 3 -18.70 -3.99 -18.47
N GLU A 4 -19.71 -3.80 -17.63
CA GLU A 4 -19.58 -3.95 -16.16
C GLU A 4 -19.30 -5.40 -15.77
N ARG A 5 -20.02 -6.36 -16.37
CA ARG A 5 -19.79 -7.80 -16.13
C ARG A 5 -18.38 -8.21 -16.53
N ARG A 6 -17.85 -7.67 -17.63
CA ARG A 6 -16.45 -7.87 -18.05
C ARG A 6 -15.48 -7.32 -17.01
N ASN A 7 -15.67 -6.10 -16.53
CA ASN A 7 -14.76 -5.49 -15.57
C ASN A 7 -14.80 -6.20 -14.20
N HIS A 8 -15.95 -6.72 -13.78
CA HIS A 8 -16.06 -7.58 -12.59
C HIS A 8 -15.22 -8.85 -12.73
N LEU A 9 -15.35 -9.54 -13.87
CA LEU A 9 -14.57 -10.76 -14.14
C LEU A 9 -13.08 -10.48 -14.19
N ILE A 10 -12.67 -9.36 -14.79
CA ILE A 10 -11.26 -8.93 -14.82
C ILE A 10 -10.75 -8.65 -13.40
N ALA A 11 -11.51 -7.93 -12.57
CA ALA A 11 -11.13 -7.63 -11.20
C ALA A 11 -10.93 -8.90 -10.37
N ILE A 12 -11.88 -9.84 -10.46
CA ILE A 12 -11.81 -11.13 -9.76
C ILE A 12 -10.65 -11.97 -10.30
N GLY A 13 -10.48 -12.05 -11.61
CA GLY A 13 -9.39 -12.80 -12.24
C GLY A 13 -8.02 -12.28 -11.83
N PHE A 14 -7.81 -10.96 -11.89
CA PHE A 14 -6.56 -10.35 -11.44
C PHE A 14 -6.32 -10.54 -9.95
N PHE A 15 -7.37 -10.45 -9.12
CA PHE A 15 -7.26 -10.73 -7.69
C PHE A 15 -6.78 -12.17 -7.44
N ILE A 16 -7.42 -13.17 -8.07
CA ILE A 16 -7.06 -14.59 -7.89
C ILE A 16 -5.62 -14.86 -8.35
N VAL A 17 -5.25 -14.40 -9.55
CA VAL A 17 -3.89 -14.60 -10.09
C VAL A 17 -2.85 -13.96 -9.18
N SER A 18 -3.13 -12.75 -8.67
CA SER A 18 -2.21 -12.07 -7.76
C SER A 18 -2.02 -12.82 -6.46
N VAL A 19 -3.10 -13.36 -5.87
CA VAL A 19 -3.03 -14.15 -4.63
C VAL A 19 -2.18 -15.40 -4.84
N ILE A 20 -2.32 -16.09 -5.98
CA ILE A 20 -1.49 -17.25 -6.34
C ILE A 20 -0.01 -16.85 -6.42
N PHE A 21 0.31 -15.74 -7.09
CA PHE A 21 1.68 -15.24 -7.21
C PHE A 21 2.29 -14.80 -5.88
N LEU A 22 1.47 -14.20 -5.01
CA LEU A 22 1.88 -13.74 -3.69
C LEU A 22 2.33 -14.89 -2.78
N TYR A 23 1.64 -16.03 -2.89
CA TYR A 23 1.83 -17.21 -2.04
C TYR A 23 2.50 -18.38 -2.77
N VAL A 24 3.14 -18.12 -3.91
CA VAL A 24 3.76 -19.15 -4.76
C VAL A 24 4.79 -20.00 -4.00
N GLU A 25 5.52 -19.41 -3.05
CA GLU A 25 6.51 -20.08 -2.19
C GLU A 25 5.88 -21.10 -1.23
N GLY A 26 4.59 -20.96 -0.93
CA GLY A 26 3.85 -21.86 -0.03
C GLY A 26 3.15 -23.02 -0.73
N ILE A 27 3.24 -23.13 -2.07
CA ILE A 27 2.53 -24.15 -2.85
C ILE A 27 3.50 -25.28 -3.19
N PRO A 28 3.38 -26.46 -2.56
CA PRO A 28 4.35 -27.55 -2.70
C PRO A 28 4.35 -28.22 -4.08
N LEU A 29 3.31 -28.01 -4.90
CA LEU A 29 3.14 -28.65 -6.21
C LEU A 29 3.84 -27.89 -7.36
N LEU A 30 4.38 -26.71 -7.11
CA LEU A 30 4.94 -25.84 -8.16
C LEU A 30 6.41 -26.18 -8.48
N PRO A 31 6.80 -26.22 -9.77
CA PRO A 31 8.20 -26.37 -10.18
C PRO A 31 9.15 -25.39 -9.50
N ALA A 32 10.33 -25.87 -9.12
CA ALA A 32 11.37 -25.06 -8.44
C ALA A 32 11.74 -23.79 -9.21
N ILE A 33 11.74 -23.84 -10.55
CA ILE A 33 12.01 -22.70 -11.45
C ILE A 33 11.03 -21.54 -11.19
N ILE A 34 9.77 -21.84 -10.86
CA ILE A 34 8.76 -20.82 -10.59
C ILE A 34 8.96 -20.22 -9.20
N THR A 35 9.30 -21.04 -8.20
CA THR A 35 9.60 -20.55 -6.83
C THR A 35 10.86 -19.69 -6.77
N GLN A 36 11.87 -19.94 -7.61
CA GLN A 36 13.07 -19.11 -7.70
C GLN A 36 12.78 -17.69 -8.22
N ASN A 37 11.71 -17.54 -9.01
CA ASN A 37 11.26 -16.25 -9.55
C ASN A 37 10.22 -15.54 -8.65
N ALA A 38 10.09 -15.94 -7.39
CA ALA A 38 9.05 -15.43 -6.49
C ALA A 38 9.09 -13.91 -6.29
N VAL A 39 10.28 -13.28 -6.29
CA VAL A 39 10.40 -11.81 -6.16
C VAL A 39 9.75 -11.10 -7.34
N LEU A 40 10.02 -11.56 -8.57
CA LEU A 40 9.42 -11.02 -9.79
C LEU A 40 7.90 -11.22 -9.78
N LEU A 41 7.45 -12.42 -9.41
CA LEU A 41 6.02 -12.74 -9.32
C LEU A 41 5.28 -11.90 -8.28
N LYS A 42 5.89 -11.62 -7.12
CA LYS A 42 5.36 -10.68 -6.12
C LYS A 42 5.26 -9.26 -6.68
N GLY A 43 6.27 -8.81 -7.43
CA GLY A 43 6.21 -7.54 -8.15
C GLY A 43 5.05 -7.45 -9.14
N ILE A 44 4.83 -8.50 -9.94
CA ILE A 44 3.67 -8.58 -10.86
C ILE A 44 2.35 -8.63 -10.07
N ALA A 45 2.31 -9.37 -8.96
CA ALA A 45 1.15 -9.46 -8.09
C ALA A 45 0.75 -8.09 -7.54
N LEU A 46 1.71 -7.23 -7.19
CA LEU A 46 1.43 -5.87 -6.72
C LEU A 46 0.65 -5.06 -7.77
N VAL A 47 1.09 -5.11 -9.03
CA VAL A 47 0.45 -4.39 -10.14
C VAL A 47 -0.95 -4.92 -10.37
N LEU A 48 -1.11 -6.24 -10.45
CA LEU A 48 -2.41 -6.89 -10.67
C LEU A 48 -3.38 -6.64 -9.51
N LEU A 49 -2.91 -6.69 -8.24
CA LEU A 49 -3.69 -6.35 -7.06
C LEU A 49 -4.14 -4.89 -7.08
N SER A 50 -3.28 -3.98 -7.51
CA SER A 50 -3.61 -2.56 -7.60
C SER A 50 -4.71 -2.33 -8.64
N ILE A 51 -4.61 -2.96 -9.82
CA ILE A 51 -5.66 -2.89 -10.84
C ILE A 51 -6.95 -3.52 -10.32
N ALA A 52 -6.86 -4.68 -9.66
CA ALA A 52 -8.03 -5.35 -9.07
C ALA A 52 -8.70 -4.48 -7.99
N ALA A 53 -7.92 -3.76 -7.17
CA ALA A 53 -8.43 -2.84 -6.15
C ALA A 53 -9.15 -1.63 -6.76
N ILE A 54 -8.57 -1.01 -7.79
CA ILE A 54 -9.17 0.13 -8.50
C ILE A 54 -10.47 -0.31 -9.22
N LEU A 55 -10.43 -1.44 -9.94
CA LEU A 55 -11.62 -1.98 -10.59
C LEU A 55 -12.66 -2.40 -9.54
N GLY A 56 -12.23 -2.96 -8.41
CA GLY A 56 -13.08 -3.28 -7.28
C GLY A 56 -13.83 -2.05 -6.76
N GLY A 57 -13.12 -0.96 -6.53
CA GLY A 57 -13.71 0.28 -6.01
C GLY A 57 -14.64 1.01 -6.97
N THR A 58 -14.50 0.77 -8.28
CA THR A 58 -15.28 1.48 -9.32
C THR A 58 -16.42 0.67 -9.91
N THR A 59 -16.27 -0.66 -10.02
CA THR A 59 -17.20 -1.49 -10.80
C THR A 59 -18.30 -2.13 -9.96
N PHE A 60 -18.04 -2.43 -8.69
CA PHE A 60 -19.02 -3.07 -7.82
C PHE A 60 -19.98 -2.06 -7.19
N GLU A 61 -21.28 -2.35 -7.26
CA GLU A 61 -22.33 -1.50 -6.71
C GLU A 61 -22.28 -1.44 -5.17
N ASN A 62 -21.99 -2.56 -4.52
CA ASN A 62 -21.94 -2.65 -3.06
C ASN A 62 -20.59 -2.16 -2.51
N ARG A 63 -20.37 -0.84 -2.58
CA ARG A 63 -19.14 -0.19 -2.07
C ARG A 63 -18.92 -0.41 -0.59
N GLN A 64 -19.98 -0.44 0.22
CA GLN A 64 -19.85 -0.66 1.66
C GLN A 64 -19.23 -2.02 1.98
N ARG A 65 -19.62 -3.08 1.26
CA ARG A 65 -19.02 -4.40 1.44
C ARG A 65 -17.53 -4.41 1.11
N ILE A 66 -17.12 -3.70 0.06
CA ILE A 66 -15.70 -3.58 -0.31
C ILE A 66 -14.94 -2.77 0.74
N ALA A 67 -15.52 -1.69 1.26
CA ALA A 67 -14.92 -0.91 2.33
C ALA A 67 -14.69 -1.75 3.59
N ILE A 68 -15.64 -2.63 3.95
CA ILE A 68 -15.49 -3.54 5.10
C ILE A 68 -14.38 -4.56 4.84
N ILE A 69 -14.40 -5.24 3.68
CA ILE A 69 -13.40 -6.26 3.33
C ILE A 69 -11.99 -5.65 3.27
N SER A 70 -11.84 -4.50 2.63
CA SER A 70 -10.56 -3.79 2.55
C SER A 70 -10.10 -3.24 3.90
N GLY A 71 -11.02 -2.76 4.74
CA GLY A 71 -10.73 -2.37 6.12
C GLY A 71 -10.19 -3.53 6.95
N ILE A 72 -10.83 -4.71 6.87
CA ILE A 72 -10.34 -5.95 7.49
C ILE A 72 -8.96 -6.32 6.92
N GLY A 73 -8.78 -6.22 5.61
CA GLY A 73 -7.50 -6.48 4.94
C GLY A 73 -6.38 -5.56 5.43
N LEU A 74 -6.66 -4.27 5.69
CA LEU A 74 -5.71 -3.34 6.30
C LEU A 74 -5.30 -3.79 7.71
N VAL A 75 -6.26 -4.21 8.54
CA VAL A 75 -5.99 -4.73 9.88
C VAL A 75 -5.15 -6.02 9.82
N ILE A 76 -5.48 -6.94 8.92
CA ILE A 76 -4.72 -8.19 8.70
C ILE A 76 -3.29 -7.86 8.24
N GLY A 77 -3.14 -6.95 7.29
CA GLY A 77 -1.84 -6.53 6.77
C GLY A 77 -0.95 -5.92 7.86
N LEU A 78 -1.52 -5.10 8.75
CA LEU A 78 -0.82 -4.57 9.92
C LEU A 78 -0.47 -5.70 10.90
N GLY A 79 -1.41 -6.63 11.13
CA GLY A 79 -1.18 -7.82 11.94
C GLY A 79 0.00 -8.65 11.44
N PHE A 80 0.17 -8.78 10.12
CA PHE A 80 1.29 -9.51 9.53
C PHE A 80 2.67 -8.88 9.82
N LEU A 81 2.72 -7.56 10.08
CA LEU A 81 3.97 -6.90 10.43
C LEU A 81 4.41 -7.20 11.86
N TYR A 82 3.47 -7.23 12.82
CA TYR A 82 3.79 -7.24 14.24
C TYR A 82 3.53 -8.58 14.94
N LEU A 83 2.71 -9.46 14.36
CA LEU A 83 2.43 -10.77 14.95
C LEU A 83 3.50 -11.81 14.57
N PRO A 84 3.71 -12.83 15.42
CA PRO A 84 4.59 -13.95 15.14
C PRO A 84 3.91 -14.91 14.15
N ILE A 85 3.89 -14.52 12.87
CA ILE A 85 3.33 -15.27 11.75
C ILE A 85 4.43 -15.79 10.80
N PRO A 86 4.13 -16.82 9.98
CA PRO A 86 5.06 -17.35 8.97
C PRO A 86 5.64 -16.27 8.05
N SER A 87 6.92 -16.43 7.68
CA SER A 87 7.66 -15.47 6.83
C SER A 87 6.98 -15.20 5.49
N ILE A 88 6.31 -16.21 4.92
CA ILE A 88 5.54 -16.11 3.67
C ILE A 88 4.42 -15.06 3.81
N LEU A 89 3.67 -15.09 4.93
CA LEU A 89 2.61 -14.12 5.21
C LEU A 89 3.19 -12.74 5.55
N ARG A 90 4.33 -12.67 6.24
CA ARG A 90 4.99 -11.39 6.49
C ARG A 90 5.46 -10.73 5.19
N GLY A 91 5.96 -11.52 4.23
CA GLY A 91 6.38 -11.05 2.91
C GLY A 91 5.23 -10.51 2.04
N SER A 92 3.98 -10.86 2.34
CA SER A 92 2.81 -10.34 1.63
C SER A 92 2.20 -9.07 2.23
N ALA A 93 2.61 -8.66 3.44
CA ALA A 93 2.01 -7.56 4.19
C ALA A 93 1.92 -6.27 3.37
N PHE A 94 3.00 -5.87 2.69
CA PHE A 94 3.03 -4.67 1.86
C PHE A 94 1.96 -4.68 0.76
N HIS A 95 1.84 -5.79 0.03
CA HIS A 95 0.93 -5.93 -1.10
C HIS A 95 -0.54 -5.85 -0.65
N ILE A 96 -0.85 -6.51 0.47
CA ILE A 96 -2.18 -6.49 1.07
C ILE A 96 -2.50 -5.07 1.54
N LEU A 97 -1.61 -4.45 2.32
CA LEU A 97 -1.80 -3.10 2.82
C LEU A 97 -2.01 -2.08 1.70
N PHE A 98 -1.19 -2.16 0.64
CA PHE A 98 -1.28 -1.27 -0.51
C PHE A 98 -2.60 -1.43 -1.27
N ALA A 99 -2.96 -2.65 -1.65
CA ALA A 99 -4.17 -2.92 -2.41
C ALA A 99 -5.43 -2.60 -1.60
N CYS A 100 -5.44 -2.97 -0.31
CA CYS A 100 -6.55 -2.67 0.58
C CYS A 100 -6.66 -1.17 0.88
N ALA A 101 -5.56 -0.42 0.97
CA ALA A 101 -5.61 1.04 1.12
C ALA A 101 -6.29 1.73 -0.07
N ILE A 102 -5.96 1.31 -1.29
CA ILE A 102 -6.60 1.83 -2.51
C ILE A 102 -8.10 1.51 -2.47
N ALA A 103 -8.45 0.23 -2.31
CA ALA A 103 -9.85 -0.20 -2.30
C ALA A 103 -10.65 0.49 -1.19
N PHE A 104 -10.09 0.59 0.02
CA PHE A 104 -10.72 1.25 1.16
C PHE A 104 -10.91 2.74 0.92
N GLY A 105 -9.87 3.44 0.47
CA GLY A 105 -9.93 4.87 0.19
C GLY A 105 -11.01 5.22 -0.84
N MET A 106 -11.14 4.41 -1.90
CA MET A 106 -12.12 4.63 -2.95
C MET A 106 -13.57 4.33 -2.54
N THR A 107 -13.77 3.45 -1.56
CA THR A 107 -15.11 2.92 -1.22
C THR A 107 -15.66 3.39 0.11
N THR A 108 -14.81 3.88 1.01
CA THR A 108 -15.23 4.31 2.36
C THR A 108 -16.13 5.54 2.32
N THR A 109 -17.24 5.48 3.05
CA THR A 109 -18.15 6.61 3.27
C THR A 109 -17.70 7.47 4.47
N ALA A 110 -16.93 6.90 5.39
CA ALA A 110 -16.46 7.55 6.62
C ALA A 110 -15.20 8.40 6.38
N LYS A 111 -15.24 9.31 5.40
CA LYS A 111 -14.06 10.07 4.92
C LYS A 111 -13.29 10.79 6.03
N ARG A 112 -13.99 11.40 6.99
CA ARG A 112 -13.36 12.14 8.10
C ARG A 112 -12.55 11.22 9.01
N ILE A 113 -13.13 10.08 9.39
CA ILE A 113 -12.47 9.10 10.26
C ILE A 113 -11.28 8.47 9.53
N ALA A 114 -11.47 8.11 8.25
CA ALA A 114 -10.40 7.58 7.41
C ALA A 114 -9.25 8.58 7.24
N ALA A 115 -9.53 9.87 7.05
CA ALA A 115 -8.51 10.93 6.97
C ALA A 115 -7.73 11.06 8.27
N ILE A 116 -8.42 11.10 9.42
CA ILE A 116 -7.75 11.22 10.73
C ILE A 116 -6.89 9.98 11.00
N GLY A 117 -7.43 8.77 10.77
CA GLY A 117 -6.70 7.52 10.97
C GLY A 117 -5.48 7.40 10.07
N SER A 118 -5.60 7.77 8.80
CA SER A 118 -4.47 7.77 7.86
C SER A 118 -3.43 8.84 8.21
N ALA A 119 -3.84 10.05 8.62
CA ALA A 119 -2.90 11.06 9.09
C ALA A 119 -2.12 10.59 10.32
N LEU A 120 -2.79 9.95 11.29
CA LEU A 120 -2.14 9.36 12.47
C LEU A 120 -1.12 8.28 12.07
N LEU A 121 -1.50 7.34 11.20
CA LEU A 121 -0.59 6.31 10.70
C LEU A 121 0.61 6.89 9.94
N MET A 122 0.40 7.96 9.16
CA MET A 122 1.47 8.68 8.48
C MET A 122 2.44 9.30 9.48
N CYS A 123 1.94 9.99 10.51
CA CYS A 123 2.76 10.54 11.58
C CYS A 123 3.57 9.46 12.30
N ILE A 124 2.95 8.32 12.64
CA ILE A 124 3.64 7.18 13.25
C ILE A 124 4.74 6.65 12.33
N GLY A 125 4.46 6.52 11.03
CA GLY A 125 5.44 6.09 10.04
C GLY A 125 6.63 7.06 9.92
N ILE A 126 6.39 8.37 9.96
CA ILE A 126 7.47 9.38 10.01
C ILE A 126 8.29 9.22 11.29
N VAL A 127 7.65 9.05 12.46
CA VAL A 127 8.37 8.81 13.72
C VAL A 127 9.24 7.55 13.62
N PHE A 128 8.72 6.48 13.01
CA PHE A 128 9.45 5.22 12.85
C PHE A 128 10.67 5.37 11.93
N LEU A 129 10.60 6.22 10.90
CA LEU A 129 11.74 6.54 10.03
C LEU A 129 12.90 7.17 10.80
N TYR A 130 12.59 8.08 11.72
CA TYR A 130 13.60 8.87 12.44
C TYR A 130 13.97 8.29 13.81
N GLN A 131 13.49 7.09 14.17
CA GLN A 131 13.76 6.47 15.46
C GLN A 131 15.08 5.67 15.42
N PRO A 132 16.18 6.15 16.05
CA PRO A 132 17.49 5.50 15.94
C PRO A 132 17.61 4.27 16.85
N PHE A 133 16.79 4.17 17.89
CA PHE A 133 16.92 3.15 18.95
C PHE A 133 16.38 1.76 18.58
N PHE A 134 15.47 1.69 17.60
CA PHE A 134 14.83 0.44 17.20
C PHE A 134 14.87 0.30 15.68
N SER A 135 15.97 -0.27 15.17
CA SER A 135 16.19 -0.48 13.73
C SER A 135 15.08 -1.30 13.05
N SER A 136 14.41 -2.18 13.78
CA SER A 136 13.26 -2.93 13.30
C SER A 136 12.06 -2.05 12.93
N LEU A 137 11.89 -0.88 13.59
CA LEU A 137 10.80 0.05 13.30
C LEU A 137 11.03 0.80 12.00
N GLY A 138 12.27 1.23 11.72
CA GLY A 138 12.62 1.90 10.46
C GLY A 138 12.34 1.04 9.22
N GLY A 139 12.51 -0.28 9.33
CA GLY A 139 12.15 -1.23 8.27
C GLY A 139 10.64 -1.34 8.03
N THR A 140 9.81 -1.03 9.02
CA THR A 140 8.34 -1.10 8.92
C THR A 140 7.68 0.23 8.51
N ALA A 141 8.42 1.34 8.55
CA ALA A 141 7.86 2.67 8.33
C ALA A 141 7.18 2.83 6.96
N LEU A 142 7.78 2.29 5.90
CA LEU A 142 7.20 2.30 4.55
C LEU A 142 5.83 1.61 4.49
N TYR A 143 5.65 0.53 5.26
CA TYR A 143 4.41 -0.24 5.31
C TYR A 143 3.28 0.54 6.01
N LEU A 144 3.62 1.59 6.76
CA LEU A 144 2.64 2.51 7.36
C LEU A 144 2.43 3.74 6.46
N LEU A 145 3.53 4.36 6.02
CA LEU A 145 3.52 5.60 5.24
C LEU A 145 2.76 5.46 3.92
N LEU A 146 3.07 4.43 3.14
CA LEU A 146 2.57 4.31 1.78
C LEU A 146 1.05 4.04 1.74
N PRO A 147 0.50 3.08 2.51
CA PRO A 147 -0.94 2.87 2.58
C PRO A 147 -1.67 4.07 3.20
N ALA A 148 -1.07 4.71 4.22
CA ALA A 148 -1.65 5.88 4.87
C ALA A 148 -1.78 7.07 3.91
N ILE A 149 -0.71 7.42 3.17
CA ILE A 149 -0.77 8.55 2.25
C ILE A 149 -1.74 8.30 1.09
N ILE A 150 -1.88 7.06 0.63
CA ILE A 150 -2.89 6.69 -0.37
C ILE A 150 -4.30 6.95 0.17
N VAL A 151 -4.63 6.38 1.34
CA VAL A 151 -5.96 6.57 1.93
C VAL A 151 -6.21 8.06 2.15
N PHE A 152 -5.25 8.77 2.75
CA PHE A 152 -5.35 10.20 3.03
C PHE A 152 -5.62 11.01 1.76
N SER A 153 -4.81 10.82 0.71
CA SER A 153 -4.96 11.54 -0.56
C SER A 153 -6.29 11.27 -1.27
N ILE A 154 -6.84 10.05 -1.17
CA ILE A 154 -8.14 9.72 -1.77
C ILE A 154 -9.30 10.35 -0.96
N VAL A 155 -9.27 10.27 0.37
CA VAL A 155 -10.43 10.62 1.20
C VAL A 155 -10.46 12.08 1.64
N PHE A 156 -9.30 12.73 1.80
CA PHE A 156 -9.21 14.11 2.29
C PHE A 156 -9.73 15.11 1.25
N SER A 157 -10.46 16.15 1.66
CA SER A 157 -11.18 17.02 0.72
C SER A 157 -10.29 18.05 0.02
N GLN A 158 -9.22 18.53 0.64
CA GLN A 158 -8.42 19.63 0.10
C GLN A 158 -7.23 19.10 -0.73
N GLN A 159 -7.43 19.01 -2.04
CA GLN A 159 -6.41 18.52 -2.99
C GLN A 159 -5.10 19.30 -2.90
N THR A 160 -5.17 20.64 -2.86
CA THR A 160 -3.98 21.51 -2.78
C THR A 160 -3.14 21.24 -1.53
N LEU A 161 -3.77 20.85 -0.42
CA LEU A 161 -3.06 20.48 0.80
C LEU A 161 -2.38 19.11 0.65
N CYS A 162 -3.05 18.12 0.04
CA CYS A 162 -2.45 16.83 -0.28
C CYS A 162 -1.23 16.98 -1.21
N GLU A 163 -1.32 17.81 -2.24
CA GLU A 163 -0.21 18.10 -3.16
C GLU A 163 0.95 18.76 -2.44
N ARG A 164 0.70 19.78 -1.61
CA ARG A 164 1.73 20.46 -0.82
C ARG A 164 2.43 19.52 0.15
N LEU A 165 1.69 18.67 0.86
CA LEU A 165 2.26 17.65 1.74
C LEU A 165 3.14 16.68 0.94
N SER A 166 2.65 16.23 -0.21
CA SER A 166 3.37 15.30 -1.08
C SER A 166 4.67 15.91 -1.62
N ILE A 167 4.63 17.17 -2.07
CA ILE A 167 5.82 17.93 -2.49
C ILE A 167 6.79 18.11 -1.32
N GLY A 168 6.29 18.37 -0.10
CA GLY A 168 7.11 18.44 1.11
C GLY A 168 7.85 17.14 1.37
N LEU A 169 7.17 15.99 1.28
CA LEU A 169 7.78 14.67 1.43
C LEU A 169 8.81 14.38 0.33
N ILE A 170 8.54 14.77 -0.92
CA ILE A 170 9.50 14.67 -2.04
C ILE A 170 10.75 15.50 -1.75
N ALA A 171 10.58 16.77 -1.36
CA ALA A 171 11.68 17.66 -1.07
C ALA A 171 12.55 17.14 0.09
N LEU A 172 11.92 16.70 1.20
CA LEU A 172 12.61 16.08 2.32
C LEU A 172 13.34 14.79 1.90
N GLY A 173 12.70 13.96 1.06
CA GLY A 173 13.29 12.76 0.51
C GLY A 173 14.55 13.04 -0.31
N LEU A 174 14.49 14.02 -1.22
CA LEU A 174 15.63 14.46 -2.03
C LEU A 174 16.76 15.04 -1.17
N ILE A 175 16.45 15.89 -0.19
CA ILE A 175 17.44 16.45 0.74
C ILE A 175 18.16 15.32 1.49
N ALA A 176 17.42 14.33 1.99
CA ALA A 176 17.97 13.19 2.70
C ALA A 176 18.84 12.29 1.79
N LEU A 177 18.43 12.05 0.54
CA LEU A 177 19.22 11.30 -0.44
C LEU A 177 20.55 11.99 -0.79
N CYS A 178 20.58 13.32 -0.77
CA CYS A 178 21.78 14.11 -1.06
C CYS A 178 22.75 14.21 0.14
N GLN A 179 22.43 13.66 1.31
CA GLN A 179 23.35 13.67 2.46
C GLN A 179 24.44 12.59 2.28
N PRO A 180 25.73 12.94 2.13
CA PRO A 180 26.76 12.01 1.66
C PRO A 180 27.22 10.97 2.71
N PHE A 181 26.77 11.05 3.97
CA PHE A 181 27.50 10.44 5.08
C PHE A 181 26.74 9.38 5.90
N PHE A 182 25.44 9.11 5.63
CA PHE A 182 24.72 8.06 6.37
C PHE A 182 23.76 7.27 5.48
N ILE A 183 23.97 5.95 5.42
CA ILE A 183 23.05 4.98 4.77
C ILE A 183 21.61 5.08 5.31
N LEU A 184 21.47 5.51 6.57
CA LEU A 184 20.18 5.77 7.23
C LEU A 184 19.40 6.89 6.51
N PHE A 185 20.07 7.98 6.13
CA PHE A 185 19.44 9.07 5.37
C PHE A 185 19.06 8.63 3.96
N TYR A 186 19.82 7.73 3.34
CA TYR A 186 19.49 7.18 2.04
C TYR A 186 18.21 6.34 2.08
N GLN A 187 18.08 5.42 3.03
CA GLN A 187 16.87 4.59 3.20
C GLN A 187 15.66 5.44 3.56
N THR A 188 15.83 6.39 4.48
CA THR A 188 14.77 7.32 4.89
C THR A 188 14.33 8.20 3.72
N GLY A 189 15.29 8.74 2.98
CA GLY A 189 15.05 9.59 1.82
C GLY A 189 14.29 8.86 0.72
N PHE A 190 14.65 7.61 0.43
CA PHE A 190 13.92 6.78 -0.54
C PHE A 190 12.47 6.53 -0.11
N GLN A 191 12.24 6.19 1.17
CA GLN A 191 10.89 5.93 1.68
C GLN A 191 10.00 7.19 1.65
N LEU A 192 10.55 8.35 2.02
CA LEU A 192 9.85 9.64 1.95
C LEU A 192 9.55 10.04 0.50
N LEU A 193 10.52 9.85 -0.40
CA LEU A 193 10.34 10.15 -1.82
C LEU A 193 9.25 9.27 -2.43
N LEU A 194 9.26 7.96 -2.15
CA LEU A 194 8.25 7.04 -2.64
C LEU A 194 6.85 7.37 -2.10
N ALA A 195 6.74 7.69 -0.80
CA ALA A 195 5.49 8.13 -0.19
C ALA A 195 4.98 9.43 -0.82
N GLY A 196 5.84 10.45 -0.93
CA GLY A 196 5.49 11.74 -1.52
C GLY A 196 5.07 11.62 -2.98
N LEU A 197 5.81 10.87 -3.82
CA LEU A 197 5.43 10.64 -5.22
C LEU A 197 4.08 9.93 -5.34
N THR A 198 3.85 8.89 -4.52
CA THR A 198 2.58 8.16 -4.53
C THR A 198 1.43 9.06 -4.11
N GLY A 199 1.61 9.83 -3.03
CA GLY A 199 0.62 10.80 -2.56
C GLY A 199 0.29 11.86 -3.61
N PHE A 200 1.30 12.36 -4.31
CA PHE A 200 1.15 13.35 -5.38
C PHE A 200 0.39 12.79 -6.58
N ILE A 201 0.77 11.60 -7.07
CA ILE A 201 0.10 10.95 -8.20
C ILE A 201 -1.38 10.73 -7.88
N VAL A 202 -1.68 10.23 -6.69
CA VAL A 202 -3.06 9.98 -6.25
C VAL A 202 -3.86 11.28 -6.14
N ALA A 203 -3.27 12.33 -5.54
CA ALA A 203 -3.93 13.63 -5.42
C ALA A 203 -4.21 14.28 -6.78
N ALA A 204 -3.29 14.14 -7.74
CA ALA A 204 -3.41 14.72 -9.08
C ALA A 204 -4.44 14.02 -9.98
N HIS A 205 -4.73 12.73 -9.73
CA HIS A 205 -5.65 11.91 -10.54
C HIS A 205 -6.99 11.63 -9.84
N ARG A 206 -7.27 12.34 -8.73
CA ARG A 206 -8.53 12.26 -8.00
C ARG A 206 -9.66 12.97 -8.75
#